data_AF-A0A356Q211-F1
#
_entry.id   AF-A0A356Q211-F1
#
_cell.length_a   1.000
_cell.length_b   1.000
_cell.length_c   1.000
_cell.angle_alpha   90.00
_cell.angle_beta   90.00
_cell.angle_gamma   90.00
#
_symmetry.space_group_name_H-M   'P 1'
#
loop_
_entity.id
_entity.type
_entity.pdbx_description
1 polymer ?
#
loop_
_entity_poly.entity_id
_entity_poly.type
_entity_poly.pdbx_seq_one_letter_code
_entity_poly.pdbx_strand_id
1 'polypeptide(L)' 'TATLVYVGSRLEQVHADLAAVLPSLASRVGCSVWQGRLVLRLLAAETMTGKADLSHILHSMRGQQVPRVWQS' A
#
# COMPACT_ATOMS: atom_id res chain seq x y z
N THR A 1 -1.66 -3.79 -12.81
CA THR A 1 -1.89 -4.38 -11.46
C THR A 1 -0.58 -4.37 -10.68
N ALA A 2 -0.63 -4.29 -9.35
CA ALA A 2 0.57 -4.36 -8.51
C ALA A 2 0.34 -5.25 -7.28
N THR A 3 1.41 -5.82 -6.74
CA THR A 3 1.40 -6.56 -5.46
C THR A 3 2.43 -5.92 -4.54
N LEU A 4 2.03 -5.67 -3.30
CA LEU A 4 2.93 -5.23 -2.24
C LEU A 4 2.94 -6.29 -1.15
N VAL A 5 4.13 -6.52 -0.59
CA VAL A 5 4.32 -7.39 0.56
C VAL A 5 5.08 -6.62 1.62
N TYR A 6 4.49 -6.48 2.79
CA TYR A 6 5.17 -5.95 3.97
C TYR A 6 5.67 -7.11 4.84
N VAL A 7 6.95 -7.04 5.20
CA VAL A 7 7.63 -7.95 6.12
C VAL A 7 8.33 -7.10 7.17
N GLY A 8 7.95 -7.24 8.43
CA GLY A 8 8.55 -6.49 9.52
C GLY A 8 7.78 -6.62 10.82
N SER A 9 8.39 -6.17 11.92
CA SER A 9 7.86 -6.29 13.28
C SER A 9 6.63 -5.41 13.56
N ARG A 10 6.34 -4.42 12.70
CA ARG A 10 5.23 -3.47 12.89
C ARG A 10 3.96 -3.88 12.15
N LEU A 11 3.75 -5.19 11.93
CA LEU A 11 2.69 -5.73 11.08
C LEU A 11 1.30 -5.19 11.47
N GLU A 12 0.96 -5.22 12.76
CA GLU A 12 -0.35 -4.80 13.26
C GLU A 12 -0.59 -3.30 13.04
N GLN A 13 0.41 -2.47 13.33
CA GLN A 13 0.33 -1.03 13.11
C GLN A 13 0.16 -0.72 11.62
N VAL A 14 0.99 -1.33 10.76
CA VAL A 14 0.91 -1.16 9.31
C VAL A 14 -0.44 -1.62 8.77
N HIS A 15 -1.00 -2.71 9.29
CA HIS A 15 -2.33 -3.17 8.91
C HIS A 15 -3.41 -2.15 9.29
N ALA A 16 -3.36 -1.57 10.50
CA ALA A 16 -4.28 -0.53 10.94
C ALA A 16 -4.16 0.75 10.10
N ASP A 17 -2.94 1.22 9.84
CA ASP A 17 -2.68 2.40 9.01
C ASP A 17 -3.24 2.22 7.60
N LEU A 18 -3.09 1.01 7.03
CA LEU A 18 -3.64 0.68 5.72
C LEU A 18 -5.17 0.63 5.77
N ALA A 19 -5.78 -0.01 6.76
CA ALA A 19 -7.23 -0.10 6.88
C ALA A 19 -7.91 1.28 6.86
N ALA A 20 -7.26 2.32 7.41
CA ALA A 20 -7.75 3.70 7.36
C ALA A 20 -7.64 4.33 5.96
N VAL A 21 -6.64 3.96 5.16
CA VAL A 21 -6.36 4.57 3.85
C VAL A 21 -7.07 3.86 2.71
N LEU A 22 -7.22 2.54 2.76
CA LEU A 22 -7.78 1.75 1.65
C LEU A 22 -9.14 2.25 1.12
N PRO A 23 -10.10 2.69 1.97
CA PRO A 23 -11.38 3.20 1.48
C PRO A 23 -11.28 4.50 0.65
N SER A 24 -10.17 5.23 0.76
CA SER A 24 -9.96 6.50 0.04
C SER A 24 -9.33 6.34 -1.34
N LEU A 25 -8.88 5.13 -1.69
CA LEU A 25 -8.16 4.88 -2.93
C LEU A 25 -9.11 4.75 -4.12
N ALA A 26 -8.69 5.27 -5.27
CA ALA A 26 -9.43 5.12 -6.52
C ALA A 26 -9.28 3.69 -7.09
N SER A 27 -8.16 3.03 -6.81
CA SER A 27 -7.92 1.64 -7.18
C SER A 27 -8.65 0.66 -6.28
N ARG A 28 -9.03 -0.50 -6.83
CA ARG A 28 -9.52 -1.61 -6.03
C ARG A 28 -8.34 -2.28 -5.34
N VAL A 29 -8.41 -2.40 -4.02
CA VAL A 29 -7.33 -3.01 -3.23
C VAL A 29 -7.88 -4.11 -2.33
N GLY A 30 -7.27 -5.28 -2.42
CA GLY A 30 -7.43 -6.35 -1.42
C GLY A 30 -6.24 -6.34 -0.46
N CYS A 31 -6.49 -6.53 0.83
CA CYS A 31 -5.48 -6.62 1.87
C CYS A 31 -5.73 -7.88 2.71
N SER A 32 -4.67 -8.62 3.03
CA SER A 32 -4.74 -9.80 3.88
C SER A 32 -3.44 -10.00 4.65
N VAL A 33 -3.53 -10.69 5.79
CA VAL A 33 -2.36 -11.14 6.56
C VAL A 33 -2.18 -12.63 6.35
N TRP A 34 -0.98 -13.04 5.94
CA TRP A 34 -0.61 -14.44 5.69
C TRP A 34 0.78 -14.73 6.25
N GLN A 35 0.89 -15.73 7.14
CA GLN A 35 2.14 -16.14 7.80
C GLN A 35 2.98 -14.98 8.36
N GLY A 36 2.34 -14.05 9.08
CA GLY A 36 3.01 -12.89 9.67
C GLY A 36 3.47 -11.84 8.66
N ARG A 37 2.97 -11.89 7.41
CA ARG A 37 3.22 -10.92 6.35
C ARG A 37 1.92 -10.28 5.92
N LEU A 38 1.97 -9.01 5.57
CA LEU A 38 0.81 -8.33 5.00
C LEU A 38 0.96 -8.29 3.49
N VAL A 39 -0.07 -8.73 2.78
CA VAL A 39 -0.11 -8.80 1.32
C VAL A 39 -1.23 -7.91 0.82
N LEU A 40 -0.89 -6.98 -0.08
CA LEU A 40 -1.84 -6.15 -0.81
C LEU A 40 -1.84 -6.49 -2.30
N ARG A 41 -3.02 -6.54 -2.90
CA ARG A 41 -3.21 -6.62 -4.34
C ARG A 41 -3.97 -5.39 -4.82
N LEU A 42 -3.36 -4.63 -5.73
CA LEU A 42 -3.93 -3.40 -6.28
C LEU A 42 -4.29 -3.58 -7.76
N LEU A 43 -5.53 -3.21 -8.10
CA LEU A 43 -6.09 -3.20 -9.43
C LEU A 43 -6.54 -1.77 -9.76
N ALA A 44 -5.74 -1.06 -10.54
CA ALA A 44 -6.06 0.26 -11.06
C ALA A 44 -6.60 0.16 -12.50
N ALA A 45 -7.56 1.02 -12.85
CA ALA A 45 -8.02 1.17 -14.23
C ALA A 45 -6.96 1.84 -15.12
N GLU A 46 -6.20 2.77 -14.55
CA GLU A 46 -5.17 3.55 -15.24
C GLU A 46 -3.83 3.47 -14.51
N THR A 47 -2.74 3.50 -15.29
CA THR A 47 -1.37 3.40 -14.75
C THR A 47 -1.06 4.51 -13.76
N MET A 48 -1.44 5.76 -14.06
CA MET A 48 -1.11 6.91 -13.21
C MET A 48 -1.89 6.90 -11.90
N THR A 49 -3.17 6.53 -11.93
CA THR A 49 -3.96 6.28 -10.71
C THR A 49 -3.32 5.20 -9.85
N GLY A 50 -2.89 4.09 -10.46
CA GLY A 50 -2.19 3.04 -9.75
C GLY A 50 -0.89 3.51 -9.09
N LYS A 51 -0.07 4.31 -9.80
CA LYS A 51 1.16 4.90 -9.23
C LYS A 51 0.86 5.85 -8.06
N ALA A 52 -0.18 6.68 -8.17
CA ALA A 52 -0.58 7.60 -7.11
C ALA A 52 -1.05 6.84 -5.86
N ASP A 53 -1.94 5.85 -6.02
CA ASP A 53 -2.45 5.04 -4.91
C ASP A 53 -1.34 4.21 -4.26
N LEU A 54 -0.41 3.66 -5.03
CA LEU A 54 0.78 2.99 -4.50
C LEU A 54 1.65 3.94 -3.67
N SER A 55 1.82 5.19 -4.12
CA SER A 55 2.59 6.18 -3.38
C SER A 55 1.90 6.57 -2.07
N HIS A 56 0.57 6.70 -2.07
CA HIS A 56 -0.23 6.96 -0.88
C HIS A 56 -0.12 5.81 0.14
N ILE A 57 -0.27 4.56 -0.32
CA ILE A 57 -0.06 3.35 0.48
C ILE A 57 1.35 3.33 1.09
N LEU A 58 2.39 3.56 0.29
CA LEU A 58 3.78 3.56 0.78
C LEU A 58 4.06 4.68 1.79
N HIS A 59 3.35 5.81 1.69
CA HIS A 59 3.50 6.93 2.62
C HIS A 59 2.83 6.64 3.96
N SER A 60 1.61 6.07 3.95
CA SER A 60 0.89 5.75 5.18
C SER A 60 1.64 4.73 6.04
N MET A 61 2.34 3.77 5.42
CA MET A 61 3.12 2.77 6.15
C MET A 61 4.42 3.30 6.77
N ARG A 62 5.02 4.36 6.20
CA ARG A 62 6.40 4.74 6.53
C ARG A 62 6.53 5.82 7.60
N GLY A 63 5.51 6.63 7.83
CA GLY A 63 5.68 7.87 8.60
C GLY A 63 6.75 8.82 8.00
N GLN A 64 7.26 8.51 6.80
CA GLN A 64 8.31 9.22 6.07
C GLN A 64 8.00 9.16 4.57
N GLN A 65 8.48 10.16 3.83
CA GLN A 65 8.24 10.26 2.38
C GLN A 65 8.94 9.14 1.60
N VAL A 66 8.30 8.68 0.52
CA VAL A 66 8.86 7.73 -0.44
C VAL A 66 10.08 8.38 -1.13
N PRO A 67 11.22 7.67 -1.30
CA PRO A 67 12.34 8.19 -2.06
C PRO A 67 11.93 8.64 -3.46
N ARG A 68 12.43 9.81 -3.91
CA ARG A 68 12.03 10.43 -5.19
C ARG A 68 12.18 9.49 -6.39
N VAL A 69 13.18 8.61 -6.38
CA VAL A 69 13.43 7.62 -7.46
C VAL A 69 12.29 6.62 -7.65
N TRP A 70 11.39 6.47 -6.67
CA TRP A 70 10.20 5.61 -6.79
C TRP A 70 8.94 6.38 -7.19
N GLN A 71 9.03 7.70 -7.35
CA GLN A 71 7.90 8.56 -7.73
C GLN A 71 7.86 8.88 -9.23
N SER A 72 8.92 8.54 -9.98
CA SER A 72 9.04 8.71 -11.44
C SER A 72 8.40 7.60 -12.26
#